data_AF-A0A2H0DI63-F1
#
_entry.id   AF-A0A2H0DI63-F1
#
_cell.length_a   1.000
_cell.length_b   1.000
_cell.length_c   1.000
_cell.angle_alpha   90.00
_cell.angle_beta   90.00
_cell.angle_gamma   90.00
#
_symmetry.space_group_name_H-M   'P 1'
#
loop_
_entity.id
_entity.type
_entity.pdbx_description
1 polymer ?
#
loop_
_entity_poly.entity_id
_entity_poly.type
_entity_poly.pdbx_seq_one_letter_code
_entity_poly.pdbx_strand_id
1 'polypeptide(L)' 'MRDPNTKLPRKIGGAPKGKEPKAKDWAAKPKEKDAAETAPTGERKPFVHTGATVGRNDPCPCGSGKKFKKCCEGK' A
#
# COMPACT_ATOMS: atom_id res chain seq x y z
N MET A 1 12.60 -11.70 -44.92
CA MET A 1 12.37 -11.97 -43.48
C MET A 1 13.49 -11.30 -42.68
N ARG A 2 13.27 -10.90 -41.42
CA ARG A 2 14.32 -10.27 -40.58
C ARG A 2 14.81 -11.26 -39.52
N ASP A 3 16.12 -11.32 -39.31
CA ASP A 3 16.78 -12.31 -38.47
C ASP A 3 16.37 -12.25 -36.99
N PRO A 4 16.11 -13.40 -36.33
CA PRO A 4 15.66 -13.45 -34.94
C PRO A 4 16.79 -13.21 -33.92
N ASN A 5 18.06 -13.17 -34.33
CA ASN A 5 19.22 -13.08 -33.42
C ASN A 5 19.91 -11.69 -33.40
N THR A 6 19.41 -10.69 -34.13
CA THR A 6 20.05 -9.36 -34.18
C THR A 6 19.76 -8.56 -32.91
N LYS A 7 20.48 -8.89 -31.84
CA LYS A 7 20.37 -8.32 -30.49
C LYS A 7 20.80 -6.84 -30.46
N LEU A 8 19.85 -5.95 -30.73
CA LEU A 8 20.05 -4.50 -30.64
C LEU A 8 20.59 -4.11 -29.25
N PRO A 9 21.63 -3.25 -29.15
CA PRO A 9 22.12 -2.75 -27.88
C PRO A 9 21.03 -1.90 -27.22
N ARG A 10 20.76 -2.16 -25.93
CA ARG A 10 19.80 -1.41 -25.13
C ARG A 10 20.34 0.01 -24.97
N LYS A 11 19.79 0.99 -25.70
CA LYS A 11 20.15 2.42 -25.56
C LYS A 11 19.79 2.89 -24.15
N ILE A 12 20.77 2.92 -23.25
CA ILE A 12 20.71 3.59 -21.95
C ILE A 12 21.31 4.98 -22.15
N GLY A 13 20.52 6.03 -21.97
CA GLY A 13 21.00 7.41 -22.14
C GLY A 13 19.93 8.38 -22.65
N GLY A 14 18.94 8.65 -21.81
CA GLY A 14 17.85 9.58 -22.10
C GLY A 14 17.45 10.38 -20.87
N ALA A 15 18.39 11.14 -20.30
CA ALA A 15 18.04 12.34 -19.55
C ALA A 15 17.65 13.43 -20.57
N PRO A 16 16.64 14.29 -20.31
CA PRO A 16 16.33 14.84 -18.99
C PRO A 16 14.84 14.77 -18.61
N LYS A 17 14.53 14.18 -17.45
CA LYS A 17 13.34 14.62 -16.71
C LYS A 17 13.79 15.68 -15.73
N GLY A 18 13.33 16.91 -15.97
CA GLY A 18 13.55 18.02 -15.06
C GLY A 18 13.18 17.62 -13.65
N LYS A 19 13.99 18.03 -12.68
CA LYS A 19 13.65 17.85 -11.27
C LYS A 19 12.47 18.77 -10.98
N GLU A 20 11.25 18.30 -11.21
CA GLU A 20 10.09 18.83 -10.49
C GLU A 20 10.40 18.62 -9.01
N PRO A 21 10.62 19.69 -8.21
CA PRO A 21 10.49 19.54 -6.79
C PRO A 21 9.00 19.31 -6.56
N LYS A 22 8.55 18.06 -6.57
CA LYS A 22 7.25 17.72 -6.01
C LYS A 22 7.37 18.00 -4.53
N ALA A 23 7.06 19.25 -4.19
CA ALA A 23 7.03 19.74 -2.84
C ALA A 23 6.23 18.72 -2.05
N LYS A 24 6.92 18.13 -1.08
CA LYS A 24 6.28 17.37 -0.02
C LYS A 24 5.60 18.43 0.83
N ASP A 25 4.44 18.87 0.37
CA ASP A 25 3.51 19.73 1.10
C ASP A 25 2.86 18.94 2.25
N TRP A 26 3.73 18.43 3.12
CA TRP A 26 3.57 18.42 4.56
C TRP A 26 3.74 19.85 5.13
N ALA A 27 3.48 20.88 4.30
CA ALA A 27 3.10 22.20 4.77
C ALA A 27 1.78 22.04 5.53
N ALA A 28 1.90 21.73 6.82
CA ALA A 28 0.81 21.75 7.77
C ALA A 28 0.12 23.10 7.63
N LYS A 29 -1.13 23.10 7.13
CA LYS A 29 -1.94 24.32 7.08
C LYS A 29 -2.06 24.80 8.53
N PRO A 30 -1.68 26.06 8.85
CA PRO A 30 -1.91 26.59 10.18
C PRO A 30 -3.41 26.52 10.45
N LYS A 31 -3.80 25.69 11.42
CA LYS A 31 -5.21 25.50 11.77
C LYS A 31 -5.65 26.59 12.75
N GLU A 32 -5.50 27.83 12.30
CA GLU A 32 -5.96 29.01 13.02
C GLU A 32 -7.47 29.13 12.82
N LYS A 33 -8.21 28.67 13.84
CA LYS A 33 -9.44 29.28 14.38
C LYS A 33 -10.08 28.35 15.41
N ASP A 34 -9.79 28.71 16.65
CA ASP A 34 -10.69 28.74 17.81
C ASP A 34 -11.19 27.41 18.41
N ALA A 35 -11.18 27.38 19.74
CA ALA A 35 -11.64 26.29 20.58
C ALA A 35 -13.16 26.40 20.88
N ALA A 36 -13.77 25.27 21.26
CA ALA A 36 -15.21 25.06 21.50
C ALA A 36 -16.10 25.23 20.24
N GLU A 37 -17.11 24.39 19.92
CA GLU A 37 -17.56 23.07 20.40
C GLU A 37 -18.39 22.41 19.26
N THR A 38 -18.91 21.18 19.29
CA THR A 38 -18.95 20.07 20.26
C THR A 38 -18.78 18.70 19.53
N ALA A 39 -19.10 17.57 20.15
CA ALA A 39 -18.90 16.22 19.61
C ALA A 39 -20.11 15.64 18.84
N PRO A 40 -19.89 14.73 17.86
CA PRO A 40 -20.87 13.71 17.54
C PRO A 40 -20.91 12.71 18.71
N THR A 41 -21.90 12.84 19.59
CA THR A 41 -22.16 11.91 20.70
C THR A 41 -22.53 10.52 20.16
N GLY A 42 -21.49 9.73 19.95
CA GLY A 42 -21.51 8.29 19.76
C GLY A 42 -20.18 7.79 20.28
N GLU A 43 -20.21 7.04 21.36
CA GLU A 43 -19.04 6.51 22.05
C GLU A 43 -18.25 5.61 21.08
N ARG A 44 -17.25 6.18 20.39
CA ARG A 44 -16.44 5.48 19.37
C ARG A 44 -15.47 4.52 20.05
N LYS A 45 -16.01 3.45 20.61
CA LYS A 45 -15.25 2.32 21.15
C LYS A 45 -14.32 1.81 20.04
N PRO A 46 -13.00 1.67 20.29
CA PRO A 46 -12.11 1.07 19.30
C PRO A 46 -12.61 -0.34 19.00
N PHE A 47 -12.79 -0.66 17.72
CA PHE A 47 -13.15 -2.01 17.29
C PHE A 47 -11.94 -2.92 17.50
N VAL A 48 -11.88 -3.58 18.66
CA VAL A 48 -10.88 -4.60 18.94
C VAL A 48 -11.23 -5.84 18.15
N HIS A 49 -10.36 -6.26 17.23
CA HIS A 49 -10.49 -7.56 16.59
C HIS A 49 -10.21 -8.65 17.63
N THR A 50 -11.26 -9.29 18.13
CA THR A 50 -11.18 -10.35 19.15
C THR A 50 -10.80 -11.71 18.57
N GLY A 51 -10.62 -11.81 17.25
CA GLY A 51 -10.17 -13.02 16.57
C GLY A 51 -8.65 -13.12 16.51
N ALA A 52 -8.13 -14.34 16.45
CA ALA A 52 -6.75 -14.59 16.02
C ALA A 52 -6.65 -14.31 14.51
N THR A 53 -6.05 -13.18 14.13
CA THR A 53 -5.81 -12.86 12.72
C THR A 53 -4.82 -13.87 12.14
N VAL A 54 -5.32 -14.82 11.33
CA VAL A 54 -4.47 -15.81 10.65
C VAL A 54 -3.47 -15.06 9.77
N GLY A 55 -2.18 -15.22 10.09
CA GLY A 55 -1.12 -14.53 9.38
C GLY A 55 -1.02 -15.00 7.93
N ARG A 56 -0.71 -14.07 7.01
CA ARG A 56 -0.52 -14.33 5.57
C ARG A 56 0.38 -15.56 5.27
N ASN A 57 1.38 -15.82 6.13
CA ASN A 57 2.33 -16.93 5.99
C ASN A 57 2.01 -18.19 6.82
N ASP A 58 0.99 -18.13 7.68
CA ASP A 58 0.57 -19.19 8.61
C ASP A 58 -0.07 -20.38 7.86
N PRO A 59 -0.07 -21.61 8.40
CA PRO A 59 -0.88 -22.72 7.86
C PRO A 59 -2.35 -22.33 7.66
N CYS A 60 -2.95 -22.77 6.55
CA CYS A 60 -4.36 -22.51 6.29
C CYS A 60 -5.26 -23.27 7.29
N PRO A 61 -6.20 -22.59 7.98
CA PRO A 61 -7.16 -23.26 8.87
C PRO A 61 -8.14 -24.18 8.10
N CYS A 62 -8.14 -24.11 6.76
CA CYS A 62 -8.85 -25.01 5.87
C CYS A 62 -8.27 -26.43 5.77
N GLY A 63 -7.22 -26.78 6.53
CA GLY A 63 -6.63 -28.12 6.56
C GLY A 63 -5.79 -28.50 5.33
N SER A 64 -5.56 -27.59 4.38
CA SER A 64 -4.87 -27.88 3.10
C SER A 64 -3.35 -28.07 3.20
N GLY A 65 -2.74 -27.85 4.38
CA GLY A 65 -1.29 -27.82 4.59
C GLY A 65 -0.54 -26.67 3.90
N LYS A 66 -1.24 -25.83 3.12
CA LYS A 66 -0.67 -24.68 2.40
C LYS A 66 -0.67 -23.44 3.29
N LYS A 67 0.25 -22.50 3.05
CA LYS A 67 0.22 -21.16 3.69
C LYS A 67 -1.06 -20.41 3.29
N PHE A 68 -1.64 -19.63 4.21
CA PHE A 68 -2.91 -18.91 4.00
C PHE A 68 -2.95 -18.10 2.69
N LYS A 69 -1.87 -17.36 2.37
CA LYS A 69 -1.67 -16.62 1.10
C LYS A 69 -1.62 -17.43 -0.19
N LYS A 70 -1.48 -18.75 -0.08
CA LYS A 70 -1.46 -19.70 -1.20
C LYS A 70 -2.68 -20.63 -1.19
N CYS A 71 -3.69 -20.30 -0.38
CA CYS A 71 -4.91 -21.07 -0.24
C CYS A 71 -6.14 -20.13 -0.18
N CYS A 72 -6.71 -19.84 0.98
CA CYS A 72 -7.94 -19.04 1.09
C CYS A 72 -7.77 -17.56 0.72
N GLU A 73 -6.58 -17.00 0.90
CA GLU A 73 -6.28 -15.60 0.54
C GLU A 73 -5.61 -15.49 -0.85
N GLY A 74 -5.17 -16.62 -1.42
CA GLY A 74 -4.44 -16.70 -2.69
C GLY A 74 -5.35 -16.70 -3.91
N LYS A 75 -6.24 -15.71 -4.02
CA LYS A 75 -6.95 -15.39 -5.27
C LYS A 75 -5.97 -14.84 -6.32
#